data_AF-A0A3C1BB47-F1
#
_entry.id   AF-A0A3C1BB47-F1
#
_cell.length_a   1.000
_cell.length_b   1.000
_cell.length_c   1.000
_cell.angle_alpha   90.00
_cell.angle_beta   90.00
_cell.angle_gamma   90.00
#
_symmetry.space_group_name_H-M   'P 1'
#
loop_
_entity.id
_entity.type
_entity.pdbx_description
1 polymer ?
#
loop_
_entity_poly.entity_id
_entity_poly.type
_entity_poly.pdbx_seq_one_letter_code
_entity_poly.pdbx_strand_id
1 'polypeptide(L)'
;MRNPLLSDWTGAFGLAPFAEISDADFAPAFETALAEDLAETLAIANNPQIPSFANTIEAFAATGKALHQVLSVFYTLSGADSNAAREALMREFSPKLSAHSSEIYANKALFGRIDRLWNSRAELDLSEEQQRVLMLTHRNFIRAGAALSGTA
;
A
#
# COMPACT_ATOMS: atom_id res chain seq x y z
N MET A 1 0.55 21.02 -15.11
CA MET A 1 1.91 20.47 -14.90
C MET A 1 1.76 19.13 -14.18
N ARG A 2 2.60 18.15 -14.50
CA ARG A 2 2.62 16.84 -13.83
C ARG A 2 3.29 17.03 -12.46
N ASN A 3 2.68 16.51 -11.40
CA ASN A 3 3.24 16.61 -10.04
C ASN A 3 4.56 15.80 -9.96
N PRO A 4 5.68 16.38 -9.48
CA PRO A 4 7.00 15.71 -9.48
C PRO A 4 7.04 14.46 -8.58
N LEU A 5 6.17 14.38 -7.57
CA LEU A 5 6.05 13.20 -6.71
C LEU A 5 5.38 12.01 -7.41
N LEU A 6 4.63 12.25 -8.49
CA LEU A 6 3.92 11.23 -9.29
C LEU A 6 4.54 11.00 -10.68
N SER A 7 5.67 11.63 -10.98
CA SER A 7 6.43 11.36 -12.19
C SER A 7 7.38 10.18 -12.01
N ASP A 8 7.79 9.58 -13.13
CA ASP A 8 8.89 8.62 -13.13
C ASP A 8 10.20 9.36 -12.80
N TRP A 9 10.93 8.89 -11.80
CA TRP A 9 12.18 9.49 -11.37
C TRP A 9 13.36 8.94 -12.16
N THR A 10 14.16 9.83 -12.72
CA THR A 10 15.36 9.49 -13.50
C THR A 10 16.67 9.74 -12.76
N GLY A 11 16.60 10.10 -11.47
CA GLY A 11 17.77 10.26 -10.61
C GLY A 11 18.53 8.93 -10.41
N ALA A 12 19.81 9.01 -10.04
CA ALA A 12 20.62 7.83 -9.80
C ALA A 12 19.95 6.88 -8.79
N PHE A 13 19.83 5.59 -9.13
CA PHE A 13 19.13 4.58 -8.34
C PHE A 13 17.64 4.90 -8.05
N GLY A 14 17.00 5.74 -8.87
CA GLY A 14 15.64 6.20 -8.63
C GLY A 14 15.56 7.28 -7.54
N LEU A 15 16.60 8.11 -7.37
CA LEU A 15 16.56 9.23 -6.44
C LEU A 15 15.45 10.23 -6.81
N ALA A 16 14.66 10.62 -5.83
CA ALA A 16 13.61 11.63 -5.99
C ALA A 16 14.19 12.98 -6.47
N PRO A 17 13.47 13.73 -7.34
CA PRO A 17 13.89 15.04 -7.80
C PRO A 17 13.65 16.10 -6.71
N PHE A 18 14.36 16.01 -5.57
CA PHE A 18 14.16 16.88 -4.39
C PHE A 18 14.21 18.38 -4.72
N ALA A 19 15.01 18.79 -5.71
CA ALA A 19 15.10 20.17 -6.14
C ALA A 19 13.81 20.72 -6.79
N GLU A 20 12.93 19.83 -7.25
CA GLU A 20 11.67 20.16 -7.93
C GLU A 20 10.45 20.02 -7.00
N ILE A 21 10.62 19.41 -5.83
CA ILE A 21 9.53 19.09 -4.90
C ILE A 21 9.33 20.24 -3.91
N SER A 22 8.11 20.73 -3.81
CA SER A 22 7.67 21.72 -2.82
C SER A 22 6.64 21.14 -1.85
N ASP A 23 6.44 21.80 -0.72
CA ASP A 23 5.45 21.35 0.27
C ASP A 23 4.01 21.34 -0.30
N ALA A 24 3.72 22.17 -1.30
CA ALA A 24 2.42 22.24 -1.97
C ALA A 24 2.14 21.03 -2.89
N ASP A 25 3.17 20.26 -3.25
CA ASP A 25 3.01 19.08 -4.10
C ASP A 25 2.48 17.87 -3.33
N PHE A 26 2.67 17.82 -2.01
CA PHE A 26 2.36 16.63 -1.21
C PHE A 26 0.87 16.31 -1.15
N ALA A 27 0.02 17.26 -0.77
CA ALA A 27 -1.42 17.00 -0.63
C ALA A 27 -2.07 16.47 -1.93
N PRO A 28 -1.92 17.11 -3.11
CA PRO A 28 -2.51 16.58 -4.33
C PRO A 28 -1.90 15.25 -4.78
N ALA A 29 -0.59 15.04 -4.55
CA ALA A 29 0.05 13.75 -4.86
C ALA A 29 -0.44 12.63 -3.96
N PHE A 30 -0.57 12.90 -2.66
CA PHE A 30 -1.05 11.98 -1.64
C PHE A 30 -2.47 11.52 -1.96
N GLU A 31 -3.40 12.44 -2.22
CA GLU A 31 -4.79 12.09 -2.53
C GLU A 31 -4.90 11.22 -3.80
N THR A 32 -4.15 11.57 -4.84
CA THR A 32 -4.11 10.78 -6.09
C THR A 32 -3.57 9.38 -5.82
N ALA A 33 -2.44 9.28 -5.11
CA ALA A 33 -1.78 8.02 -4.82
C ALA A 33 -2.58 7.12 -3.87
N LEU A 34 -3.32 7.71 -2.93
CA LEU A 34 -4.21 6.99 -2.02
C LEU A 34 -5.36 6.33 -2.79
N ALA A 35 -5.97 7.07 -3.71
CA ALA A 35 -7.03 6.56 -4.57
C ALA A 35 -6.54 5.46 -5.53
N GLU A 36 -5.33 5.61 -6.08
CA GLU A 36 -4.70 4.60 -6.93
C GLU A 36 -4.44 3.29 -6.17
N ASP A 37 -3.84 3.34 -4.98
CA ASP A 37 -3.57 2.14 -4.16
C ASP A 37 -4.87 1.38 -3.80
N LEU A 38 -5.93 2.12 -3.45
CA LEU A 38 -7.23 1.51 -3.16
C LEU A 38 -7.82 0.86 -4.43
N ALA A 39 -7.74 1.51 -5.58
CA ALA A 39 -8.24 0.97 -6.84
C ALA A 39 -7.49 -0.30 -7.26
N GLU A 40 -6.16 -0.31 -7.14
CA GLU A 40 -5.31 -1.47 -7.39
C GLU A 40 -5.69 -2.64 -6.46
N THR A 41 -5.86 -2.34 -5.17
CA THR A 41 -6.29 -3.32 -4.17
C THR A 41 -7.67 -3.91 -4.49
N LEU A 42 -8.64 -3.07 -4.85
CA LEU A 42 -9.98 -3.51 -5.22
C LEU A 42 -9.99 -4.34 -6.51
N ALA A 43 -9.09 -4.08 -7.46
CA ALA A 43 -8.96 -4.89 -8.66
C ALA A 43 -8.51 -6.33 -8.31
N ILE A 44 -7.61 -6.49 -7.34
CA ILE A 44 -7.18 -7.81 -6.84
C ILE A 44 -8.31 -8.49 -6.09
N ALA A 45 -8.98 -7.77 -5.18
CA ALA A 45 -10.09 -8.28 -4.39
C ALA A 45 -11.21 -8.83 -5.27
N ASN A 46 -11.52 -8.13 -6.37
CA ASN A 46 -12.61 -8.45 -7.29
C ASN A 46 -12.18 -9.27 -8.51
N ASN A 47 -10.93 -9.75 -8.59
CA ASN A 47 -10.47 -10.55 -9.72
C ASN A 47 -11.29 -11.86 -9.81
N PRO A 48 -12.02 -12.13 -10.91
CA PRO A 48 -12.90 -13.30 -11.01
C PRO A 48 -12.14 -14.63 -11.15
N GLN A 49 -10.84 -14.59 -11.43
CA GLN A 49 -10.01 -15.78 -11.53
C GLN A 49 -9.82 -16.43 -10.15
N ILE A 50 -9.65 -17.76 -10.16
CA ILE A 50 -9.28 -18.53 -8.96
C ILE A 50 -8.01 -17.91 -8.33
N PRO A 51 -7.99 -17.67 -7.01
CA PRO A 51 -6.81 -17.13 -6.34
C PRO A 51 -5.57 -17.99 -6.60
N SER A 52 -4.49 -17.33 -6.99
CA SER A 52 -3.14 -17.87 -7.11
C SER A 52 -2.17 -16.95 -6.39
N PHE A 53 -0.95 -17.43 -6.12
CA PHE A 53 0.10 -16.59 -5.53
C PHE A 53 0.33 -15.32 -6.35
N ALA A 54 0.46 -15.46 -7.68
CA ALA A 54 0.70 -14.35 -8.60
C ALA A 54 -0.45 -13.32 -8.60
N ASN A 55 -1.70 -13.77 -8.78
CA ASN A 55 -2.84 -12.86 -8.91
C ASN A 55 -3.39 -12.32 -7.58
N THR A 56 -2.78 -12.66 -6.45
CA THR A 56 -3.24 -12.25 -5.12
C THR A 56 -2.10 -11.72 -4.27
N ILE A 57 -1.09 -12.54 -3.96
CA ILE A 57 0.00 -12.14 -3.04
C ILE A 57 1.03 -11.26 -3.74
N GLU A 58 1.50 -11.69 -4.91
CA GLU A 58 2.47 -10.91 -5.71
C GLU A 58 1.83 -9.62 -6.22
N ALA A 59 0.61 -9.71 -6.75
CA ALA A 59 -0.16 -8.54 -7.16
C ALA A 59 -0.37 -7.56 -5.99
N PHE A 60 -0.72 -8.05 -4.79
CA PHE A 60 -0.91 -7.18 -3.61
C PHE A 60 0.41 -6.55 -3.15
N ALA A 61 1.53 -7.28 -3.23
CA ALA A 61 2.84 -6.72 -2.91
C ALA A 61 3.29 -5.62 -3.91
N ALA A 62 2.67 -5.54 -5.08
CA ALA A 62 2.97 -4.56 -6.11
C ALA A 62 2.07 -3.30 -6.06
N THR A 63 1.02 -3.28 -5.23
CA THR A 63 0.13 -2.11 -5.11
C THR A 63 0.79 -0.98 -4.33
N GLY A 64 0.22 0.22 -4.47
CA GLY A 64 0.60 1.35 -3.64
C GLY A 64 1.97 1.93 -3.97
N LYS A 65 2.51 1.62 -5.16
CA LYS A 65 3.80 2.14 -5.61
C LYS A 65 3.83 3.67 -5.58
N ALA A 66 2.79 4.32 -6.11
CA ALA A 66 2.68 5.78 -6.09
C ALA A 66 2.62 6.32 -4.65
N LEU A 67 1.85 5.66 -3.78
CA LEU A 67 1.69 6.10 -2.38
C LEU A 67 2.99 5.94 -1.61
N HIS A 68 3.69 4.82 -1.79
CA HIS A 68 5.03 4.58 -1.25
C HIS A 68 6.04 5.63 -1.75
N GLN A 69 5.99 6.00 -3.02
CA GLN A 69 6.86 7.01 -3.62
C GLN A 69 6.65 8.39 -2.96
N VAL A 70 5.40 8.85 -2.84
CA VAL A 70 5.03 10.11 -2.21
C VAL A 70 5.44 10.14 -0.73
N LEU A 71 5.06 9.10 0.03
CA LEU A 71 5.27 9.05 1.48
C LEU A 71 6.73 8.84 1.85
N SER A 72 7.52 8.13 1.04
CA SER A 72 8.96 7.97 1.28
C SER A 72 9.67 9.33 1.27
N VAL A 73 9.33 10.22 0.34
CA VAL A 73 9.87 11.59 0.32
C VAL A 73 9.33 12.40 1.49
N PHE A 74 8.01 12.35 1.71
CA PHE A 74 7.36 13.14 2.76
C PHE A 74 7.95 12.84 4.15
N TYR A 75 8.08 11.57 4.52
CA TYR A 75 8.62 11.17 5.83
C TYR A 75 10.14 11.34 5.93
N THR A 76 10.87 11.31 4.80
CA THR A 76 12.30 11.69 4.79
C THR A 76 12.47 13.16 5.15
N LEU A 77 11.74 14.06 4.48
CA LEU A 77 11.82 15.49 4.76
C LEU A 77 11.26 15.84 6.14
N SER A 78 10.11 15.28 6.52
CA SER A 78 9.50 15.56 7.83
C SER A 78 10.34 15.04 9.00
N GLY A 79 11.11 13.96 8.80
CA GLY A 79 12.01 13.44 9.83
C GLY A 79 13.33 14.21 9.95
N ALA A 80 13.89 14.71 8.84
CA ALA A 80 15.22 15.32 8.82
C ALA A 80 15.21 16.86 8.79
N ASP A 81 14.18 17.47 8.21
CA ASP A 81 14.07 18.90 7.94
C ASP A 81 12.58 19.32 8.07
N SER A 82 11.98 19.17 9.25
CA SER A 82 10.55 19.52 9.40
C SER A 82 10.31 21.04 9.37
N ASN A 83 9.07 21.43 9.08
CA ASN A 83 8.58 22.80 9.15
C ASN A 83 7.07 22.83 9.46
N ALA A 84 6.51 24.01 9.72
CA ALA A 84 5.10 24.15 10.10
C ALA A 84 4.11 23.60 9.04
N ALA A 85 4.44 23.65 7.75
CA ALA A 85 3.60 23.10 6.69
C ALA A 85 3.63 21.57 6.69
N ARG A 86 4.82 20.96 6.81
CA ARG A 86 5.00 19.50 6.91
C ARG A 86 4.32 18.92 8.15
N GLU A 87 4.40 19.59 9.29
CA GLU A 87 3.67 19.21 10.51
C GLU A 87 2.14 19.30 10.36
N ALA A 88 1.64 20.28 9.61
CA ALA A 88 0.21 20.38 9.29
C ALA A 88 -0.23 19.23 8.37
N LEU A 89 0.54 18.94 7.32
CA LEU A 89 0.29 17.82 6.42
C LEU A 89 0.34 16.48 7.15
N MET A 90 1.28 16.28 8.07
CA MET A 90 1.37 15.04 8.85
C MET A 90 0.11 14.79 9.69
N ARG A 91 -0.43 15.85 10.31
CA ARG A 91 -1.71 15.78 11.05
C ARG A 91 -2.90 15.47 10.14
N GLU A 92 -2.87 15.94 8.91
CA GLU A 92 -3.89 15.65 7.91
C GLU A 92 -3.80 14.22 7.37
N PHE A 93 -2.59 13.76 7.04
CA PHE A 93 -2.37 12.45 6.40
C PHE A 93 -2.57 11.29 7.37
N SER A 94 -2.20 11.45 8.64
CA SER A 94 -2.26 10.36 9.64
C SER A 94 -3.65 9.69 9.74
N PRO A 95 -4.77 10.41 9.93
CA PRO A 95 -6.09 9.78 9.97
C PRO A 95 -6.50 9.18 8.62
N LYS A 96 -6.13 9.79 7.49
CA LYS A 96 -6.45 9.28 6.15
C LYS A 96 -5.72 7.96 5.87
N LEU A 97 -4.44 7.86 6.22
CA LEU A 97 -3.66 6.63 6.13
C LEU A 97 -4.20 5.52 7.03
N SER A 98 -4.62 5.87 8.24
CA SER A 98 -5.26 4.92 9.17
C SER A 98 -6.57 4.36 8.59
N ALA A 99 -7.42 5.23 8.05
CA ALA A 99 -8.66 4.83 7.40
C ALA A 99 -8.40 3.95 6.17
N HIS A 100 -7.48 4.35 5.29
CA HIS A 100 -7.06 3.60 4.11
C HIS A 100 -6.55 2.20 4.46
N SER A 101 -5.62 2.11 5.43
CA SER A 101 -5.14 0.83 5.94
C SER A 101 -6.29 -0.04 6.48
N SER A 102 -7.24 0.56 7.21
CA SER A 102 -8.40 -0.16 7.73
C SER A 102 -9.28 -0.69 6.61
N GLU A 103 -9.51 0.10 5.55
CA GLU A 103 -10.29 -0.31 4.38
C GLU A 103 -9.66 -1.51 3.66
N ILE A 104 -8.33 -1.50 3.46
CA ILE A 104 -7.59 -2.62 2.86
C ILE A 104 -7.68 -3.87 3.72
N TYR A 105 -7.33 -3.78 5.01
CA TYR A 105 -7.26 -4.97 5.89
C TYR A 105 -8.64 -5.51 6.29
N ALA A 106 -9.68 -4.67 6.30
CA ALA A 106 -11.06 -5.11 6.55
C ALA A 106 -11.75 -5.65 5.29
N ASN A 107 -11.14 -5.51 4.10
CA ASN A 107 -11.72 -6.00 2.85
C ASN A 107 -11.86 -7.54 2.86
N LYS A 108 -13.08 -8.01 3.06
CA LYS A 108 -13.39 -9.45 3.17
C LYS A 108 -13.15 -10.21 1.88
N ALA A 109 -13.34 -9.58 0.71
CA ALA A 109 -13.09 -10.24 -0.58
C ALA A 109 -11.60 -10.51 -0.76
N LEU A 110 -10.75 -9.50 -0.52
CA LEU A 110 -9.29 -9.66 -0.56
C LEU A 110 -8.80 -10.70 0.46
N PHE A 111 -9.24 -10.57 1.72
CA PHE A 111 -8.85 -11.53 2.76
C PHE A 111 -9.28 -12.95 2.41
N GLY A 112 -10.48 -13.16 1.86
CA GLY A 112 -10.93 -14.48 1.42
C GLY A 112 -10.03 -15.12 0.36
N ARG A 113 -9.44 -14.32 -0.55
CA ARG A 113 -8.45 -14.81 -1.52
C ARG A 113 -7.16 -15.25 -0.81
N ILE A 114 -6.65 -14.43 0.10
CA ILE A 114 -5.42 -14.68 0.85
C ILE A 114 -5.59 -15.90 1.78
N ASP A 115 -6.70 -15.98 2.49
CA ASP A 115 -7.01 -17.06 3.43
C ASP A 115 -7.15 -18.40 2.69
N ARG A 116 -7.76 -18.42 1.51
CA ARG A 116 -7.81 -19.61 0.66
C ARG A 116 -6.41 -20.12 0.33
N LEU A 117 -5.51 -19.24 -0.13
CA LEU A 117 -4.13 -19.62 -0.44
C LEU A 117 -3.37 -20.11 0.80
N TRP A 118 -3.58 -19.46 1.94
CA TRP A 118 -2.96 -19.88 3.20
C TRP A 118 -3.42 -21.28 3.62
N ASN A 119 -4.72 -21.58 3.50
CA ASN A 119 -5.28 -22.86 3.90
C ASN A 119 -4.87 -24.01 2.96
N SER A 120 -4.68 -23.74 1.66
CA SER A 120 -4.19 -24.72 0.68
C SER A 120 -2.67 -24.69 0.47
N ARG A 121 -1.91 -23.96 1.28
CA ARG A 121 -0.48 -23.66 1.02
C ARG A 121 0.41 -24.89 0.81
N ALA A 122 0.07 -26.03 1.41
CA ALA A 122 0.84 -27.28 1.28
C ALA A 122 0.69 -27.93 -0.10
N GLU A 123 -0.35 -27.56 -0.85
CA GLU A 123 -0.63 -28.03 -2.21
C GLU A 123 -0.08 -27.07 -3.28
N LEU A 124 0.41 -25.90 -2.88
CA LEU A 124 0.98 -24.91 -3.76
C LEU A 124 2.48 -25.18 -3.94
N ASP A 125 2.95 -25.24 -5.18
CA ASP A 125 4.37 -25.36 -5.53
C ASP A 125 5.07 -23.99 -5.37
N LEU A 126 5.24 -23.55 -4.12
CA LEU A 126 5.83 -22.26 -3.76
C LEU A 126 7.28 -22.42 -3.29
N SER A 127 8.15 -21.49 -3.70
CA SER A 127 9.50 -21.37 -3.13
C SER A 127 9.44 -21.02 -1.63
N GLU A 128 10.55 -21.20 -0.91
CA GLU A 128 10.64 -20.85 0.51
C GLU A 128 10.31 -19.37 0.76
N GLU A 129 10.76 -18.47 -0.13
CA GLU A 129 10.47 -17.04 -0.07
C GLU A 129 8.99 -16.76 -0.32
N GLN A 130 8.37 -17.41 -1.31
CA GLN A 130 6.95 -17.25 -1.58
C GLN A 130 6.08 -17.75 -0.41
N GLN A 131 6.43 -18.90 0.17
CA GLN A 131 5.77 -19.39 1.39
C GLN A 131 5.91 -18.39 2.55
N ARG A 132 7.09 -17.80 2.71
CA ARG A 132 7.34 -16.79 3.73
C ARG A 132 6.48 -15.54 3.52
N VAL A 133 6.42 -15.02 2.30
CA VAL A 133 5.59 -13.84 1.98
C VAL A 133 4.11 -14.13 2.21
N LEU A 134 3.60 -15.28 1.74
CA LEU A 134 2.22 -15.69 1.99
C LEU A 134 1.90 -15.75 3.50
N MET A 135 2.81 -16.33 4.31
CA MET A 135 2.65 -16.37 5.76
C MET A 135 2.61 -14.98 6.39
N LEU A 136 3.54 -14.10 6.01
CA LEU A 136 3.60 -12.74 6.55
C LEU A 136 2.35 -11.94 6.18
N THR A 137 1.92 -12.01 4.91
CA THR A 137 0.72 -11.34 4.42
C THR A 137 -0.51 -11.83 5.18
N HIS A 138 -0.76 -13.15 5.25
CA HIS A 138 -1.90 -13.70 5.99
C HIS A 138 -1.89 -13.27 7.46
N ARG A 139 -0.74 -13.41 8.14
CA ARG A 139 -0.59 -13.02 9.55
C ARG A 139 -0.88 -11.54 9.78
N ASN A 140 -0.47 -10.65 8.87
CA ASN A 140 -0.75 -9.23 9.00
C ASN A 140 -2.26 -8.95 8.90
N PHE A 141 -2.96 -9.58 7.97
CA PHE A 141 -4.43 -9.50 7.89
C PHE A 141 -5.12 -10.02 9.15
N ILE A 142 -4.69 -11.16 9.70
CA ILE A 142 -5.23 -11.69 10.95
C ILE A 142 -5.01 -10.70 12.11
N ARG A 143 -3.80 -10.16 12.25
CA ARG A 143 -3.46 -9.19 13.30
C ARG A 143 -4.19 -7.86 13.16
N ALA A 144 -4.56 -7.49 11.93
CA ALA A 144 -5.39 -6.33 11.63
C ALA A 144 -6.90 -6.60 11.81
N GLY A 145 -7.28 -7.82 12.22
CA GLY A 145 -8.68 -8.16 12.52
C GLY A 145 -9.50 -8.62 11.32
N ALA A 146 -8.89 -8.99 10.19
CA ALA A 146 -9.60 -9.44 8.98
C ALA A 146 -10.52 -10.65 9.23
N ALA A 147 -10.20 -11.50 10.22
CA ALA A 147 -11.00 -12.66 10.61
C ALA A 147 -12.08 -12.36 11.68
N LEU A 148 -12.21 -11.12 12.16
CA LEU A 148 -13.26 -10.75 13.13
C LEU A 148 -14.64 -10.87 12.48
N SER A 149 -15.58 -11.41 13.26
CA SER A 149 -17.01 -11.54 12.94
C SER A 149 -17.85 -10.73 13.93
N GLY A 150 -18.93 -10.10 13.44
CA GLY A 150 -19.83 -9.27 14.24
C GLY A 150 -19.83 -7.80 13.80
N THR A 151 -20.79 -7.02 14.30
CA THR A 151 -20.82 -5.56 14.12
C THR A 151 -19.92 -4.91 15.17
N ALA A 152 -19.11 -3.94 14.74
CA ALA A 152 -18.42 -3.02 15.65
C ALA A 152 -19.42 -2.13 16.40
#